data_AF-A0A352JM33-F1
#
_entry.id   AF-A0A352JM33-F1
#
_cell.length_a   1.000
_cell.length_b   1.000
_cell.length_c   1.000
_cell.angle_alpha   90.00
_cell.angle_beta   90.00
_cell.angle_gamma   90.00
#
_symmetry.space_group_name_H-M   'P 1'
#
loop_
_entity.id
_entity.type
_entity.pdbx_description
1 polymer ?
#
loop_
_entity_poly.entity_id
_entity_poly.type
_entity_poly.pdbx_seq_one_letter_code
_entity_poly.pdbx_strand_id
1 'polypeptide(L)'
;MNDVLQVPMSKELRDKATLVALSQGYSSLQESVRIYLRQLADNKIETRLTPVVKEVKLSKKADARYSKIIDDIDSGKSKAQSFGSVDELMSYLKNGNSD
;
A
#
# COMPACT_ATOMS: atom_id res chain seq x y z
N MET A 1 0.34 25.03 -29.48
CA MET A 1 1.63 24.46 -29.96
C MET A 1 1.73 23.08 -29.33
N ASN A 2 1.95 22.02 -30.12
CA ASN A 2 2.10 20.67 -29.59
C ASN A 2 3.58 20.33 -29.55
N ASP A 3 4.21 20.55 -28.40
CA ASP A 3 5.62 20.24 -28.21
C ASP A 3 5.80 18.76 -27.85
N VAL A 4 6.89 18.17 -28.34
CA VAL A 4 7.21 16.74 -28.14
C VAL A 4 8.36 16.62 -27.14
N LEU A 5 8.13 15.86 -26.06
CA LEU A 5 9.19 15.47 -25.13
C LEU A 5 9.93 14.24 -25.67
N GLN A 6 11.24 14.37 -25.88
CA GLN A 6 12.11 13.25 -26.25
C GLN A 6 13.00 12.87 -25.06
N VAL A 7 12.93 11.60 -24.65
CA VAL A 7 13.74 11.06 -23.54
C VAL A 7 14.49 9.82 -24.04
N PRO A 8 15.83 9.89 -24.19
CA PRO A 8 16.63 8.72 -24.55
C PRO A 8 16.54 7.63 -23.47
N MET A 9 16.28 6.39 -23.89
CA MET A 9 16.21 5.23 -23.00
C MET A 9 16.48 3.94 -23.77
N SER A 10 16.83 2.87 -23.04
CA SER A 10 16.99 1.56 -23.66
C SER A 10 15.66 1.04 -24.19
N LYS A 11 15.71 0.26 -25.28
CA LYS A 11 14.54 -0.42 -25.84
C LYS A 11 13.82 -1.25 -24.78
N GLU A 12 14.59 -1.98 -23.99
CA GLU A 12 14.08 -2.84 -22.93
C GLU A 12 13.31 -2.05 -21.86
N LEU A 13 13.83 -0.91 -21.40
CA LEU A 13 13.15 -0.08 -20.41
C LEU A 13 11.84 0.47 -20.96
N ARG A 14 11.86 0.97 -22.19
CA ARG A 14 10.66 1.49 -22.87
C ARG A 14 9.58 0.41 -23.00
N ASP A 15 9.96 -0.79 -23.43
CA ASP A 15 9.00 -1.87 -23.68
C ASP A 15 8.41 -2.35 -22.33
N LYS A 16 9.22 -2.50 -21.27
CA LYS A 16 8.74 -2.80 -19.91
C LYS A 16 7.81 -1.71 -19.36
N ALA A 17 8.19 -0.45 -19.47
CA ALA A 17 7.38 0.67 -18.99
C ALA A 17 6.05 0.77 -19.74
N THR A 18 6.04 0.47 -21.05
CA THR A 18 4.83 0.45 -21.87
C THR A 18 3.85 -0.62 -21.37
N LEU A 19 4.32 -1.85 -21.12
CA LEU A 19 3.49 -2.92 -20.58
C LEU A 19 2.88 -2.56 -19.23
N VAL A 20 3.66 -1.95 -18.34
CA VAL A 20 3.17 -1.50 -17.03
C VAL A 20 2.11 -0.39 -17.19
N ALA A 21 2.34 0.59 -18.05
CA ALA A 21 1.38 1.66 -18.30
C ALA A 21 0.04 1.11 -18.83
N LEU A 22 0.08 0.20 -19.81
CA LEU A 22 -1.12 -0.47 -20.33
C LEU A 22 -1.84 -1.27 -19.22
N SER A 23 -1.10 -2.00 -18.38
CA SER A 23 -1.68 -2.76 -17.27
C SER A 23 -2.36 -1.90 -16.20
N GLN A 24 -1.97 -0.61 -16.10
CA GLN A 24 -2.58 0.38 -15.22
C GLN A 24 -3.76 1.12 -15.87
N GLY A 25 -4.12 0.77 -17.11
CA GLY A 25 -5.27 1.34 -17.82
C GLY A 25 -4.98 2.59 -18.66
N TYR A 26 -3.71 3.00 -18.79
CA TYR A 26 -3.35 4.08 -19.73
C TYR A 26 -3.43 3.58 -21.17
N SER A 27 -3.79 4.45 -22.11
CA SER A 27 -3.86 4.15 -23.55
C SER A 27 -2.48 4.04 -24.19
N SER A 28 -1.46 4.66 -23.58
CA SER A 28 -0.07 4.64 -24.05
C SER A 28 0.92 5.04 -22.95
N LEU A 29 2.22 4.76 -23.19
CA LEU A 29 3.30 5.26 -22.34
C LEU A 29 3.37 6.81 -22.35
N GLN A 30 3.07 7.44 -23.47
CA GLN A 30 3.09 8.90 -23.60
C GLN A 30 1.98 9.56 -22.77
N GLU A 31 0.82 8.91 -22.66
CA GLU A 31 -0.27 9.38 -21.82
C GLU A 31 0.09 9.34 -20.33
N SER A 32 0.69 8.24 -19.85
CA SER A 32 1.10 8.14 -18.45
C SER A 32 2.15 9.19 -18.08
N VAL A 33 3.11 9.46 -18.98
CA VAL A 33 4.09 10.55 -18.82
C VAL A 33 3.40 11.92 -18.79
N ARG A 34 2.41 12.17 -19.65
CA ARG A 34 1.67 13.45 -19.65
C ARG A 34 0.93 13.67 -18.33
N ILE A 35 0.27 12.64 -17.80
CA ILE A 35 -0.44 12.71 -16.52
C ILE A 35 0.54 12.94 -15.38
N TYR A 36 1.66 12.21 -15.34
CA TYR A 36 2.72 12.42 -14.36
C TYR A 36 3.22 13.88 -14.37
N LEU A 37 3.59 14.40 -15.54
CA LEU A 37 4.09 15.77 -15.68
C LEU A 37 3.05 16.80 -15.28
N ARG A 38 1.76 16.55 -15.55
CA ARG A 38 0.67 17.43 -15.10
C ARG A 38 0.58 17.49 -13.58
N GLN A 39 0.64 16.35 -12.91
CA GLN A 39 0.61 16.29 -11.44
C GLN A 39 1.87 16.90 -10.83
N LEU A 40 3.03 16.70 -11.46
CA LEU A 40 4.30 17.27 -11.04
C LEU A 40 4.26 18.81 -11.14
N ALA A 41 3.77 19.35 -12.26
CA ALA A 41 3.65 20.80 -12.46
C ALA A 41 2.68 21.46 -11.46
N ASP A 42 1.68 20.72 -10.99
CA ASP A 42 0.73 21.16 -9.96
C ASP A 42 1.27 20.95 -8.52
N ASN A 43 2.52 20.49 -8.35
CA ASN A 43 3.11 20.10 -7.05
C ASN A 43 2.26 19.10 -6.25
N LYS A 44 1.49 18.24 -6.93
CA LYS A 44 0.65 17.21 -6.30
C LYS A 44 1.40 15.90 -6.03
N ILE A 45 2.57 15.74 -6.63
CA ILE A 45 3.43 14.58 -6.43
C ILE A 45 4.86 15.01 -6.14
N GLU A 46 5.51 14.28 -5.25
CA GLU A 46 6.93 14.38 -4.95
C GLU A 46 7.58 13.04 -5.32
N THR A 47 8.71 13.07 -6.04
CA THR A 47 9.41 11.84 -6.39
C THR A 47 10.07 11.24 -5.15
N ARG A 48 9.54 10.10 -4.68
CA ARG A 48 10.15 9.31 -3.62
C ARG A 48 10.46 7.92 -4.15
N LEU A 49 11.72 7.50 -4.03
CA LEU A 49 12.15 6.14 -4.35
C LEU A 49 11.87 5.25 -3.13
N THR A 50 10.62 4.88 -2.96
CA THR A 50 10.22 3.89 -1.96
C THR A 50 10.12 2.53 -2.65
N PRO A 51 10.64 1.44 -2.07
CA PRO A 51 10.35 0.10 -2.56
C PRO A 51 8.84 -0.06 -2.69
N VAL A 52 8.37 -0.65 -3.80
CA VAL A 52 6.96 -1.05 -3.89
C VAL A 52 6.75 -2.13 -2.83
N VAL A 53 6.24 -1.71 -1.68
CA VAL A 53 5.72 -2.63 -0.67
C VAL A 53 4.48 -3.21 -1.32
N LYS A 54 4.64 -4.37 -1.99
CA LYS A 54 3.49 -5.18 -2.37
C LYS A 54 2.67 -5.33 -1.10
N GLU A 55 1.41 -4.90 -1.12
CA GLU A 55 0.50 -5.10 -0.01
C GLU A 55 0.67 -6.54 0.46
N VAL A 56 1.13 -6.72 1.70
CA VAL A 56 1.36 -8.05 2.27
C VAL A 56 -0.01 -8.66 2.44
N LYS A 57 -0.50 -9.35 1.41
CA LYS A 57 -1.76 -10.08 1.47
C LYS A 57 -1.57 -11.19 2.50
N LEU A 58 -2.42 -11.19 3.51
CA LEU A 58 -2.47 -12.27 4.48
C LEU A 58 -2.68 -13.59 3.74
N SER A 59 -2.00 -14.65 4.18
CA SER A 59 -2.33 -15.99 3.71
C SER A 59 -3.80 -16.30 4.05
N LYS A 60 -4.48 -17.13 3.26
CA LYS A 60 -5.88 -17.53 3.53
C LYS A 60 -6.10 -18.00 4.98
N LYS A 61 -5.09 -18.68 5.56
CA LYS A 61 -5.11 -19.15 6.95
C LYS A 61 -5.01 -18.00 7.95
N ALA A 62 -4.15 -17.02 7.70
CA ALA A 62 -4.00 -15.86 8.56
C ALA A 62 -5.26 -14.99 8.52
N ASP A 63 -5.79 -14.73 7.33
CA ASP A 63 -7.03 -14.00 7.12
C ASP A 63 -8.19 -14.65 7.89
N ALA A 64 -8.44 -15.95 7.69
CA ALA A 64 -9.47 -16.69 8.42
C ALA A 64 -9.29 -16.66 9.95
N ARG A 65 -8.04 -16.67 10.44
CA ARG A 65 -7.76 -16.56 11.88
C ARG A 65 -8.13 -15.18 12.41
N TYR A 66 -7.74 -14.12 11.72
CA TYR A 66 -8.03 -12.75 12.16
C TYR A 66 -9.54 -12.44 12.06
N SER A 67 -10.21 -12.87 10.99
CA SER A 67 -11.67 -12.74 10.88
C SER A 67 -12.39 -13.44 12.02
N LYS A 68 -11.97 -14.66 12.39
CA LYS A 68 -12.55 -15.36 13.54
C LYS A 68 -12.35 -14.61 14.86
N ILE A 69 -11.18 -14.00 15.07
CA ILE A 69 -10.91 -13.20 16.28
C ILE A 69 -11.85 -11.99 16.34
N ILE A 70 -12.05 -11.31 15.20
CA ILE A 70 -12.98 -10.18 15.10
C ILE A 70 -14.41 -10.65 15.39
N ASP A 71 -14.86 -11.74 14.76
CA ASP A 71 -16.19 -12.32 14.98
C ASP A 71 -16.41 -12.75 16.45
N ASP A 72 -15.39 -13.31 17.10
CA ASP A 72 -15.46 -13.73 18.50
C ASP A 72 -15.51 -12.50 19.43
N ILE A 73 -14.89 -11.38 19.08
CA ILE A 73 -14.99 -10.11 19.82
C ILE A 73 -16.38 -9.49 19.61
N ASP A 74 -16.84 -9.39 18.37
CA ASP A 74 -18.13 -8.77 18.01
C ASP A 74 -19.32 -9.54 18.57
N SER A 75 -19.23 -10.88 18.59
CA SER A 75 -20.24 -11.75 19.20
C SER A 75 -20.17 -11.81 20.73
N GLY A 76 -19.22 -11.11 21.35
CA GLY A 76 -19.04 -11.07 22.80
C GLY A 76 -18.50 -12.37 23.42
N LYS A 77 -18.06 -13.33 22.60
CA LYS A 77 -17.41 -14.57 23.06
C LYS A 77 -16.02 -14.30 23.65
N SER A 78 -15.31 -13.32 23.09
CA SER A 78 -14.03 -12.82 23.57
C SER A 78 -14.21 -11.41 24.13
N LYS A 79 -13.80 -11.18 25.38
CA LYS A 79 -13.84 -9.84 25.98
C LYS A 79 -12.67 -9.01 25.47
N ALA A 80 -12.94 -7.95 24.73
CA ALA A 80 -11.93 -6.93 24.46
C ALA A 80 -11.57 -6.23 25.78
N GLN A 81 -10.28 -6.18 26.11
CA GLN A 81 -9.81 -5.49 27.29
C GLN A 81 -9.51 -4.03 26.96
N SER A 82 -10.01 -3.11 27.79
CA SER A 82 -9.78 -1.67 27.66
C SER A 82 -8.77 -1.22 28.71
N PHE A 83 -7.91 -0.26 28.34
CA PHE A 83 -6.90 0.33 29.23
C PHE A 83 -7.04 1.85 29.20
N GLY A 84 -6.84 2.51 30.35
CA GLY A 84 -6.95 3.97 30.48
C GLY A 84 -5.68 4.71 30.07
N SER A 85 -4.55 4.00 30.01
CA SER A 85 -3.25 4.57 29.60
C SER A 85 -2.36 3.54 28.89
N VAL A 86 -1.36 4.05 28.17
CA VAL A 86 -0.33 3.22 27.54
C VAL A 86 0.48 2.43 28.58
N ASP A 87 0.75 3.02 29.74
CA ASP A 87 1.52 2.37 30.82
C ASP A 87 0.77 1.18 31.42
N GLU A 88 -0.55 1.29 31.58
CA GLU A 88 -1.42 0.19 32.01
C GLU A 88 -1.42 -0.97 30.99
N LEU A 89 -1.58 -0.64 29.71
CA LEU A 89 -1.51 -1.63 28.62
C LEU A 89 -0.15 -2.36 28.63
N MET A 90 0.94 -1.60 28.69
CA MET A 90 2.29 -2.18 28.67
C MET A 90 2.59 -3.02 29.90
N SER A 91 2.03 -2.66 31.07
CA SER A 91 2.14 -3.46 32.29
C SER A 91 1.39 -4.78 32.17
N TYR A 92 0.17 -4.76 31.60
CA TYR A 92 -0.61 -5.96 31.33
C TYR A 92 0.10 -6.91 30.35
N LEU A 93 0.61 -6.38 29.23
CA LEU A 93 1.30 -7.19 28.22
C LEU A 93 2.61 -7.80 28.73
N LYS A 94 3.32 -7.11 29.63
CA LYS A 94 4.56 -7.62 30.24
C LYS A 94 4.32 -8.68 31.31
N ASN A 95 3.21 -8.57 32.06
CA ASN A 95 2.90 -9.45 33.19
C ASN A 95 1.92 -10.59 32.83
N GLY A 96 1.30 -10.56 31.66
CA GLY A 96 0.20 -11.45 31.25
C GLY A 96 0.59 -12.81 30.66
N ASN A 97 1.65 -13.46 31.16
CA ASN A 97 1.97 -14.87 30.85
C ASN A 97 2.16 -15.67 32.15
N SER A 98 1.20 -15.59 33.06
CA SER A 98 1.13 -16.40 34.27
C SER A 98 -0.32 -16.77 34.55
N ASP A 99 -0.88 -17.59 33.66
CA ASP A 99 -1.89 -18.62 33.94
C ASP A 99 -2.13 -19.46 32.67
#